data_AF-A0A371BIL4-F1
#
_entry.id   AF-A0A371BIL4-F1
#
_cell.length_a   1.000
_cell.length_b   1.000
_cell.length_c   1.000
_cell.angle_alpha   90.00
_cell.angle_beta   90.00
_cell.angle_gamma   90.00
#
_symmetry.space_group_name_H-M   'P 1'
#
loop_
_entity.id
_entity.type
_entity.pdbx_description
1 polymer ?
#
loop_
_entity_poly.entity_id
_entity_poly.type
_entity_poly.pdbx_seq_one_letter_code
_entity_poly.pdbx_strand_id
1 'polypeptide(L)'
;MTFDFTTPMDRAAEASKQSRQAPLFPWRRFLGDGCYIFLRSSAFAVTTFLMTLGLPLFFFLLISGWNMDLLFLQLDNITNRYLGADSARQLAFSGELQGGFFLFVLLIAIWRTPRFVADLMRTLDEGKK
;
A
#
# COMPACT_ATOMS: atom_id res chain seq x y z
N MET A 1 -5.98 39.44 49.12
CA MET A 1 -7.06 38.90 48.26
C MET A 1 -7.13 39.77 47.02
N THR A 2 -6.45 39.36 45.96
CA THR A 2 -6.45 40.03 44.66
C THR A 2 -7.67 39.55 43.88
N PHE A 3 -8.63 40.44 43.69
CA PHE A 3 -9.83 40.13 42.91
C PHE A 3 -9.48 40.21 41.42
N ASP A 4 -9.51 39.06 40.77
CA ASP A 4 -9.27 38.90 39.34
C ASP A 4 -10.52 39.37 38.57
N PHE A 5 -10.49 40.63 38.12
CA PHE A 5 -11.55 41.23 37.31
C PHE A 5 -11.37 40.82 35.83
N THR A 6 -11.67 39.56 35.52
CA THR A 6 -11.91 39.17 34.14
C THR A 6 -13.25 39.77 33.70
N THR A 7 -13.19 40.80 32.86
CA THR A 7 -14.37 41.51 32.36
C THR A 7 -15.20 40.52 31.53
N PRO A 8 -16.52 40.40 31.71
CA PRO A 8 -17.36 39.47 30.94
C PRO A 8 -17.26 39.67 29.42
N MET A 9 -16.81 40.85 28.98
CA MET A 9 -16.55 41.18 27.59
C MET A 9 -15.33 40.46 27.00
N ASP A 10 -14.29 40.15 27.79
CA ASP A 10 -13.17 39.33 27.31
C ASP A 10 -13.60 37.89 27.04
N ARG A 11 -14.50 37.34 27.88
CA ARG A 11 -15.08 36.02 27.66
C ARG A 11 -15.93 35.95 26.38
N ALA A 12 -16.63 37.04 26.05
CA ALA A 12 -17.37 37.16 24.79
C ALA A 12 -16.44 37.33 23.57
N ALA A 13 -15.35 38.08 23.72
CA ALA A 13 -14.34 38.25 22.69
C ALA A 13 -13.61 36.93 22.39
N GLU A 14 -13.26 36.15 23.40
CA GLU A 14 -12.67 34.81 23.23
C GLU A 14 -13.67 33.81 22.63
N ALA A 15 -14.93 33.81 23.06
CA ALA A 15 -15.98 32.96 22.46
C ALA A 15 -16.21 33.27 20.96
N SER A 16 -16.05 34.52 20.55
CA SER A 16 -16.16 34.94 19.14
C SER A 16 -14.92 34.59 18.30
N LYS A 17 -13.73 34.52 18.92
CA LYS A 17 -12.50 34.04 18.25
C LYS A 17 -12.49 32.51 18.14
N GLN A 18 -12.96 31.81 19.16
CA GLN A 18 -13.07 30.34 19.19
C GLN A 18 -14.05 29.83 18.13
N SER A 19 -15.14 30.56 17.86
CA SER A 19 -16.13 30.21 16.84
C SER A 19 -15.71 30.56 15.40
N ARG A 20 -14.67 31.38 15.21
CA ARG A 20 -14.11 31.73 13.88
C ARG A 20 -13.11 30.72 13.34
N GLN A 21 -12.77 29.68 14.09
CA GLN A 21 -11.95 28.56 13.61
C GLN A 21 -12.81 27.34 13.28
N ALA A 22 -13.94 27.53 12.60
CA ALA A 22 -14.56 26.42 11.88
C ALA A 22 -13.72 26.20 10.60
N PRO A 23 -13.10 25.01 10.40
CA PRO A 23 -12.31 24.77 9.22
C PRO A 23 -13.17 24.92 7.97
N LEU A 24 -12.80 25.85 7.10
CA LEU A 24 -13.35 26.01 5.76
C LEU A 24 -13.14 24.70 4.99
N PHE A 25 -14.23 23.97 4.76
CA PHE A 25 -14.35 22.77 3.91
C PHE A 25 -13.73 21.46 4.43
N PRO A 26 -14.45 20.67 5.26
CA PRO A 26 -14.06 19.32 5.65
C PRO A 26 -13.79 18.39 4.45
N TRP A 27 -14.39 18.65 3.29
CA TRP A 27 -14.21 17.83 2.08
C TRP A 27 -12.80 17.89 1.49
N ARG A 28 -12.08 19.02 1.58
CA ARG A 28 -10.66 19.09 1.12
C ARG A 28 -9.75 18.25 2.00
N ARG A 29 -10.06 18.15 3.30
CA ARG A 29 -9.35 17.28 4.25
C ARG A 29 -9.63 15.82 3.93
N PHE A 30 -10.89 15.45 3.68
CA PHE A 30 -11.25 14.10 3.22
C PHE A 30 -10.61 13.72 1.87
N LEU A 31 -10.54 14.64 0.89
CA LEU A 31 -9.84 14.39 -0.38
C LEU A 31 -8.32 14.26 -0.19
N GLY A 32 -7.73 15.07 0.69
CA GLY A 32 -6.31 14.99 1.03
C GLY A 32 -5.94 13.69 1.73
N ASP A 33 -6.72 13.31 2.74
CA ASP A 33 -6.56 12.07 3.49
C ASP A 33 -6.81 10.86 2.58
N GLY A 34 -7.84 10.91 1.74
CA GLY A 34 -8.13 9.89 0.74
C GLY A 34 -6.99 9.73 -0.27
N CYS A 35 -6.49 10.83 -0.85
CA CYS A 35 -5.37 10.83 -1.79
C CYS A 35 -4.11 10.25 -1.15
N TYR A 36 -3.82 10.64 0.10
CA TYR A 36 -2.68 10.11 0.85
C TYR A 36 -2.81 8.60 1.12
N ILE A 37 -3.99 8.13 1.55
CA ILE A 37 -4.25 6.70 1.74
C ILE A 37 -4.10 5.94 0.42
N PHE A 38 -4.64 6.47 -0.68
CA PHE A 38 -4.51 5.87 -2.01
C PHE A 38 -3.05 5.81 -2.46
N LEU A 39 -2.30 6.91 -2.31
CA LEU A 39 -0.90 6.96 -2.71
C LEU A 39 -0.06 5.99 -1.88
N ARG A 40 -0.25 5.96 -0.56
CA ARG A 40 0.48 5.06 0.33
C ARG A 40 0.08 3.59 0.13
N SER A 41 -1.20 3.33 -0.13
CA SER A 41 -1.71 2.01 -0.50
C SER A 41 -1.18 1.56 -1.87
N SER A 42 -1.10 2.46 -2.85
CA SER A 42 -0.53 2.16 -4.16
C SER A 42 0.97 1.85 -4.07
N ALA A 43 1.73 2.60 -3.27
CA ALA A 43 3.14 2.32 -3.01
C ALA A 43 3.31 0.94 -2.33
N PHE A 44 2.45 0.63 -1.37
CA PHE A 44 2.40 -0.70 -0.76
C PHE A 44 2.11 -1.79 -1.79
N ALA A 45 1.09 -1.62 -2.63
CA ALA A 45 0.70 -2.58 -3.65
C ALA A 45 1.80 -2.79 -4.70
N VAL A 46 2.41 -1.71 -5.19
CA VAL A 46 3.53 -1.76 -6.14
C VAL A 46 4.71 -2.51 -5.55
N THR A 47 5.11 -2.21 -4.31
CA THR A 47 6.23 -2.93 -3.70
C THR A 47 5.93 -4.40 -3.42
N THR A 48 4.69 -4.73 -3.02
CA THR A 48 4.23 -6.11 -2.85
C THR A 48 4.25 -6.84 -4.19
N PHE A 49 3.73 -6.24 -5.25
CA PHE A 49 3.75 -6.79 -6.61
C PHE A 49 5.17 -7.02 -7.12
N LEU A 50 6.05 -6.03 -6.89
CA LEU A 50 7.47 -6.13 -7.25
C LEU A 50 8.17 -7.23 -6.47
N MET A 51 7.84 -7.45 -5.20
CA MET A 51 8.34 -8.60 -4.43
C MET A 51 7.79 -9.92 -4.99
N THR A 52 6.48 -10.00 -5.26
CA THR A 52 5.85 -11.21 -5.80
C THR A 52 6.42 -11.63 -7.14
N LEU A 53 6.73 -10.68 -8.05
CA LEU A 53 7.34 -10.99 -9.34
C LEU A 53 8.87 -11.08 -9.27
N GLY A 54 9.49 -10.28 -8.40
CA GLY A 54 10.93 -10.24 -8.22
C GLY A 54 11.46 -11.53 -7.59
N LEU A 55 10.78 -12.10 -6.58
CA LEU A 55 11.23 -13.34 -5.92
C LEU A 55 11.38 -14.52 -6.91
N PRO A 56 10.38 -14.86 -7.73
CA PRO A 56 10.51 -15.87 -8.76
C PRO A 56 11.63 -15.57 -9.74
N LEU A 57 11.75 -14.31 -10.20
CA LEU A 57 12.82 -13.91 -11.11
C LEU A 57 14.21 -14.13 -10.49
N PHE A 58 14.41 -13.68 -9.24
CA PHE A 58 15.65 -13.90 -8.49
C PHE A 58 15.91 -15.39 -8.26
N PHE A 59 14.89 -16.19 -7.99
CA PHE A 59 15.02 -17.64 -7.81
C PHE A 59 15.56 -18.31 -9.07
N PHE A 60 14.99 -18.00 -10.25
CA PHE A 60 15.51 -18.49 -11.53
C PHE A 60 16.94 -18.00 -11.79
N LEU A 61 17.22 -16.72 -11.51
CA LEU A 61 18.56 -16.15 -11.68
C LEU A 61 19.60 -16.82 -10.76
N LEU A 62 19.22 -17.16 -9.53
CA LEU A 62 20.08 -17.89 -8.59
C LEU A 62 20.39 -19.31 -9.08
N ILE A 63 19.38 -20.05 -9.55
CA ILE A 63 19.58 -21.39 -10.15
C ILE A 63 20.47 -21.30 -11.39
N SER A 64 20.32 -20.21 -12.15
CA SER A 64 21.11 -19.90 -13.33
C SER A 64 22.56 -19.47 -13.03
N GLY A 65 22.95 -19.37 -11.75
CA GLY A 65 24.28 -18.92 -11.36
C GLY A 65 24.57 -17.47 -11.73
N TRP A 66 23.54 -16.60 -11.70
CA TRP A 66 23.58 -15.20 -12.15
C TRP A 66 23.84 -15.01 -13.65
N ASN A 67 23.79 -16.08 -14.45
CA ASN A 67 23.91 -16.00 -15.90
C ASN A 67 22.55 -15.69 -16.54
N MET A 68 22.48 -14.63 -17.35
CA MET A 68 21.25 -14.22 -18.02
C MET A 68 20.87 -15.15 -19.20
N ASP A 69 21.84 -15.69 -19.94
CA ASP A 69 21.57 -16.59 -21.07
C ASP A 69 20.88 -17.88 -20.60
N LEU A 70 21.37 -18.45 -19.51
CA LEU A 70 20.79 -19.65 -18.90
C LEU A 70 19.38 -19.38 -18.32
N LEU A 71 19.10 -18.18 -17.81
CA LEU A 71 17.77 -17.78 -17.37
C LEU A 71 16.80 -17.76 -18.55
N PHE A 72 17.19 -17.12 -19.66
CA PHE A 72 16.34 -17.06 -20.85
C PHE A 72 16.15 -18.45 -21.48
N LEU A 73 17.12 -19.35 -21.41
CA LEU A 73 16.95 -20.74 -21.84
C LEU A 73 15.92 -21.50 -20.99
N GLN A 74 15.89 -21.25 -19.66
CA GLN A 74 14.85 -21.84 -18.80
C GLN A 74 13.47 -21.30 -19.14
N LEU A 75 13.35 -19.98 -19.38
CA LEU A 75 12.10 -19.37 -19.83
C LEU A 75 11.64 -19.92 -21.18
N ASP A 76 12.56 -20.04 -22.14
CA ASP A 76 12.27 -20.60 -23.47
C ASP A 76 11.77 -22.04 -23.37
N ASN A 77 12.36 -22.86 -22.49
CA ASN A 77 11.91 -24.22 -22.24
C ASN A 77 10.46 -24.26 -21.70
N ILE A 78 10.14 -23.39 -20.73
CA ILE A 78 8.80 -23.30 -20.15
C ILE A 78 7.79 -22.82 -21.20
N THR A 79 8.13 -21.78 -21.96
CA THR A 79 7.27 -21.23 -23.01
C THR A 79 6.99 -22.25 -24.09
N ASN A 80 8.02 -22.95 -24.58
CA ASN A 80 7.86 -23.97 -25.61
C ASN A 80 6.99 -25.14 -25.11
N ARG A 81 7.19 -25.58 -23.86
CA ARG A 81 6.34 -26.60 -23.24
C ARG A 81 4.89 -26.15 -23.05
N TYR A 82 4.67 -24.88 -22.69
CA TYR A 82 3.33 -24.33 -22.54
C TYR A 82 2.60 -24.23 -23.89
N LEU A 83 3.27 -23.68 -24.92
CA LEU A 83 2.70 -23.53 -26.26
C LEU A 83 2.45 -24.89 -26.94
N GLY A 84 3.30 -25.89 -26.68
CA GLY A 84 3.13 -27.25 -27.20
C GLY A 84 2.13 -28.12 -26.42
N ALA A 85 1.58 -27.64 -25.29
CA ALA A 85 0.65 -28.41 -24.48
C ALA A 85 -0.81 -28.29 -24.97
N ASP A 86 -1.62 -29.31 -24.67
CA ASP A 86 -3.07 -29.27 -24.89
C ASP A 86 -3.71 -28.12 -24.09
N SER A 87 -4.77 -27.54 -24.65
CA SER A 87 -5.63 -26.52 -24.06
C SER A 87 -6.03 -26.78 -22.61
N ALA A 88 -6.36 -28.04 -22.25
CA ALA A 88 -6.72 -28.39 -20.87
C ALA A 88 -5.54 -28.20 -19.90
N ARG A 89 -4.31 -28.51 -20.35
CA ARG A 89 -3.08 -28.36 -19.55
C ARG A 89 -2.63 -26.90 -19.48
N GLN A 90 -2.82 -26.13 -20.54
CA GLN A 90 -2.56 -24.69 -20.54
C GLN A 90 -3.46 -23.96 -19.53
N LEU A 91 -4.75 -24.33 -19.48
CA LEU A 91 -5.69 -23.75 -18.53
C LEU A 91 -5.34 -24.13 -17.08
N ALA A 92 -4.98 -25.39 -16.83
CA ALA A 92 -4.54 -25.84 -15.51
C ALA A 92 -3.28 -25.09 -15.04
N PHE A 93 -2.25 -25.00 -15.90
CA PHE A 93 -1.02 -24.27 -15.59
C PHE A 93 -1.28 -22.78 -15.31
N SER A 94 -2.13 -22.14 -16.11
CA SER A 94 -2.53 -20.74 -15.90
C SER A 94 -3.26 -20.57 -14.57
N GLY A 95 -4.14 -21.50 -14.22
CA GLY A 95 -4.86 -21.51 -12.95
C GLY A 95 -3.93 -21.67 -11.75
N GLU A 96 -2.98 -22.60 -11.82
CA GLU A 96 -1.96 -22.80 -10.79
C GLU A 96 -1.06 -21.57 -10.62
N LEU A 97 -0.63 -20.97 -11.73
CA LEU A 97 0.19 -19.76 -11.74
C LEU A 97 -0.57 -18.56 -11.14
N GLN A 98 -1.83 -18.35 -11.54
CA GLN A 98 -2.69 -17.31 -11.00
C GLN A 98 -2.97 -17.54 -9.51
N GLY A 99 -3.28 -18.77 -9.11
CA GLY A 99 -3.51 -19.14 -7.72
C GLY A 99 -2.28 -18.90 -6.84
N GLY A 100 -1.11 -19.33 -7.29
CA GLY A 100 0.17 -19.07 -6.63
C GLY A 100 0.44 -17.57 -6.52
N PHE A 101 0.24 -16.82 -7.60
CA PHE A 101 0.41 -15.36 -7.60
C PHE A 101 -0.48 -14.67 -6.54
N PHE A 102 -1.78 -14.99 -6.51
CA PHE A 102 -2.68 -14.43 -5.50
C PHE A 102 -2.30 -14.84 -4.08
N LEU A 103 -1.88 -16.08 -3.87
CA LEU A 103 -1.40 -16.56 -2.58
C LEU A 103 -0.18 -15.73 -2.11
N PHE A 104 0.83 -15.54 -2.97
CA PHE A 104 2.02 -14.76 -2.64
C PHE A 104 1.68 -13.30 -2.36
N VAL A 105 0.85 -12.66 -3.20
CA VAL A 105 0.38 -11.30 -2.97
C VAL A 105 -0.32 -11.20 -1.62
N LEU A 106 -1.23 -12.14 -1.31
CA LEU A 106 -1.98 -12.15 -0.06
C LEU A 106 -1.07 -12.34 1.15
N LEU A 107 -0.12 -13.28 1.10
CA LEU A 107 0.85 -13.52 2.18
C LEU A 107 1.70 -12.28 2.46
N ILE A 108 2.25 -11.64 1.42
CA ILE A 108 3.04 -10.42 1.56
C ILE A 108 2.18 -9.27 2.08
N ALA A 109 0.95 -9.14 1.57
CA ALA A 109 0.00 -8.13 2.02
C ALA A 109 -0.32 -8.30 3.51
N ILE A 110 -0.72 -9.50 3.96
CA ILE A 110 -1.03 -9.78 5.37
C ILE A 110 0.19 -9.47 6.26
N TRP A 111 1.39 -9.92 5.87
CA TRP A 111 2.61 -9.66 6.62
C TRP A 111 2.85 -8.15 6.82
N ARG A 112 2.63 -7.36 5.78
CA ARG A 112 3.02 -5.94 5.76
C ARG A 112 1.91 -5.00 6.25
N THR A 113 0.65 -5.43 6.22
CA THR A 113 -0.53 -4.69 6.68
C THR A 113 -0.39 -4.09 8.10
N PRO A 114 0.11 -4.80 9.14
CA PRO A 114 0.19 -4.24 10.49
C PRO A 114 1.09 -3.00 10.58
N ARG A 115 2.22 -2.97 9.85
CA ARG A 115 3.09 -1.78 9.80
C ARG A 115 2.42 -0.61 9.10
N PHE A 116 1.74 -0.89 7.98
CA PHE A 116 1.02 0.14 7.22
C PHE A 116 -0.11 0.77 8.05
N VAL A 117 -0.88 -0.04 8.75
CA VAL A 117 -1.97 0.40 9.63
C VAL A 117 -1.43 1.20 10.81
N ALA A 118 -0.33 0.76 11.44
CA ALA A 118 0.31 1.47 12.54
C ALA A 118 0.84 2.85 12.11
N ASP A 119 1.46 2.95 10.94
CA ASP A 119 1.93 4.22 10.39
C ASP A 119 0.77 5.16 10.04
N LEU A 120 -0.30 4.63 9.43
CA LEU A 120 -1.50 5.41 9.13
C LEU A 120 -2.10 6.01 10.39
N MET A 121 -2.30 5.20 11.43
CA MET A 121 -2.85 5.66 12.71
C MET A 121 -1.98 6.76 13.34
N ARG A 122 -0.65 6.63 13.27
CA ARG A 122 0.27 7.67 13.75
C ARG A 122 0.10 8.99 13.00
N THR A 123 0.14 8.97 11.66
CA THR A 123 0.00 10.21 10.87
C THR A 123 -1.37 10.87 11.01
N LEU A 124 -2.44 10.10 11.18
CA LEU A 124 -3.78 10.62 11.43
C LEU A 124 -3.90 11.31 12.79
N ASP A 125 -3.25 10.77 13.82
CA ASP A 125 -3.25 11.35 15.17
C ASP A 125 -2.38 12.62 15.24
N GLU A 126 -1.26 12.66 14.51
CA GLU A 126 -0.39 13.84 14.40
C GLU A 126 -1.06 14.99 13.63
N GLY A 127 -1.83 14.70 12.57
CA GLY A 127 -2.57 15.70 11.79
C GLY A 127 -3.78 16.32 12.51
N LYS A 128 -4.10 15.86 13.72
CA LYS A 128 -5.20 16.35 14.56
C LYS A 128 -4.74 17.42 15.58
N LYS A 129 -3.44 17.56 15.83
CA LYS A 129 -2.85 18.62 16.66
C LYS A 129 -2.69 19.92 15.89
#